data_AF-A0AAN1HAB7-F1
#
_entry.id   AF-A0AAN1HAB7-F1
#
_cell.length_a   1.000
_cell.length_b   1.000
_cell.length_c   1.000
_cell.angle_alpha   90.00
_cell.angle_beta   90.00
_cell.angle_gamma   90.00
#
_symmetry.space_group_name_H-M   'P 1'
#
loop_
_entity.id
_entity.type
_entity.pdbx_description
1 polymer ?
#
loop_
_entity_poly.entity_id
_entity_poly.type
_entity_poly.pdbx_seq_one_letter_code
_entity_poly.pdbx_strand_id
1 'polypeptide(L)'
;MSNSFDKPQTLPVHNSDAEPFFPKNLGPFIEQVSGRDLAMLTESEKEKLAHLIRTGRKYGVSVAIVPDTDSAELHELLSNADSIERQFSIYERIQTKIAFTRCQEA
;
A
#
# COMPACT_ATOMS: atom_id res chain seq x y z
N MET A 1 -20.60 48.24 24.51
CA MET A 1 -19.61 47.36 23.84
C MET A 1 -19.68 46.03 24.57
N SER A 2 -20.39 45.05 24.01
CA SER A 2 -20.65 43.76 24.66
C SER A 2 -19.75 42.70 24.04
N ASN A 3 -18.87 42.14 24.86
CA ASN A 3 -17.86 41.17 24.48
C ASN A 3 -18.47 39.81 24.12
N SER A 4 -17.88 39.24 23.07
CA SER A 4 -17.58 37.82 22.85
C SER A 4 -18.66 36.78 23.12
N PHE A 5 -19.39 36.42 22.06
CA PHE A 5 -19.90 35.07 21.88
C PHE A 5 -18.75 34.17 21.39
N ASP A 6 -17.99 33.59 22.32
CA ASP A 6 -17.07 32.50 22.02
C ASP A 6 -17.86 31.20 22.00
N LYS A 7 -18.26 30.77 20.80
CA LYS A 7 -18.88 29.46 20.58
C LYS A 7 -17.74 28.50 20.30
N PRO A 8 -17.50 27.45 21.11
CA PRO A 8 -16.60 26.40 20.69
C PRO A 8 -17.20 25.73 19.45
N GLN A 9 -16.58 25.94 18.30
CA GLN A 9 -16.82 25.12 17.12
C GLN A 9 -16.34 23.72 17.47
N THR A 10 -17.28 22.83 17.77
CA THR A 10 -17.07 21.39 17.73
C THR A 10 -16.74 21.02 16.28
N LEU A 11 -15.44 20.93 15.98
CA LEU A 11 -14.97 20.27 14.77
C LEU A 11 -15.58 18.86 14.76
N PRO A 12 -16.24 18.43 13.66
CA PRO A 12 -16.63 17.05 13.54
C PRO A 12 -15.35 16.22 13.41
N VAL A 13 -14.95 15.62 14.54
CA VAL A 13 -13.96 14.56 14.57
C VAL A 13 -14.63 13.33 13.94
N HIS A 14 -14.70 13.32 12.61
CA HIS A 14 -14.81 12.07 11.86
C HIS A 14 -13.43 11.42 11.85
N ASN A 15 -12.94 11.03 13.03
CA ASN A 15 -12.02 9.92 13.13
C ASN A 15 -12.86 8.71 12.74
N SER A 16 -12.75 8.29 11.48
CA SER A 16 -13.19 6.96 11.09
C SER A 16 -12.30 5.99 11.86
N ASP A 17 -12.77 5.59 13.04
CA ASP A 17 -12.18 4.64 13.99
C ASP A 17 -12.24 3.21 13.44
N ALA A 18 -12.01 3.04 12.14
CA ALA A 18 -11.72 1.73 11.60
C ALA A 18 -10.33 1.37 12.10
N GLU A 19 -10.24 0.42 13.05
CA GLU A 19 -8.96 -0.16 13.44
C GLU A 19 -8.14 -0.43 12.17
N PRO A 20 -6.85 -0.03 12.14
CA PRO A 20 -6.03 -0.26 10.97
C PRO A 20 -5.96 -1.78 10.72
N PHE A 21 -6.22 -2.20 9.48
CA PHE A 21 -6.22 -3.62 9.08
C PHE A 21 -4.92 -4.34 9.50
N PHE A 22 -3.82 -3.60 9.55
CA PHE A 22 -2.54 -3.99 10.13
C PHE A 22 -2.34 -3.31 11.49
N PRO A 23 -1.73 -3.97 12.49
CA PRO A 23 -0.88 -5.16 12.37
C PRO A 23 -1.62 -6.50 12.47
N LYS A 24 -2.86 -6.52 12.97
CA LYS A 24 -3.58 -7.75 13.32
C LYS A 24 -3.68 -8.79 12.20
N ASN A 25 -3.86 -8.35 10.95
CA ASN A 25 -4.01 -9.23 9.80
C ASN A 25 -2.75 -9.31 8.92
N LEU A 26 -1.59 -8.85 9.40
CA LEU A 26 -0.37 -8.78 8.60
C LEU A 26 0.12 -10.15 8.14
N GLY A 27 0.27 -11.09 9.07
CA GLY A 27 0.71 -12.46 8.75
C GLY A 27 -0.20 -13.15 7.73
N PRO A 28 -1.51 -13.29 8.02
CA PRO A 28 -2.46 -13.90 7.10
C PRO A 28 -2.49 -13.25 5.72
N PHE A 29 -2.41 -11.91 5.67
CA PHE A 29 -2.38 -11.19 4.39
C PHE A 29 -1.10 -11.47 3.59
N ILE A 30 0.06 -11.50 4.24
CA ILE A 30 1.34 -11.85 3.59
C ILE A 30 1.28 -13.28 3.06
N GLU A 31 0.78 -14.24 3.85
CA GLU A 31 0.64 -15.64 3.41
C GLU A 31 -0.31 -15.77 2.22
N GLN A 32 -1.40 -15.00 2.20
CA GLN A 32 -2.38 -14.99 1.12
C GLN A 32 -1.85 -14.37 -0.19
N VAL A 33 -0.96 -13.38 -0.10
CA VAL A 33 -0.56 -12.54 -1.26
C VAL A 33 0.85 -12.86 -1.75
N SER A 34 1.72 -13.39 -0.90
CA SER A 34 3.10 -13.72 -1.26
C SER A 34 3.16 -14.71 -2.42
N GLY A 35 3.99 -14.39 -3.41
CA GLY A 35 4.19 -15.20 -4.60
C GLY A 35 3.08 -15.12 -5.64
N ARG A 36 1.98 -14.39 -5.40
CA ARG A 36 0.92 -14.19 -6.39
C ARG A 36 1.29 -13.09 -7.38
N ASP A 37 0.67 -13.19 -8.55
CA ASP A 37 0.65 -12.12 -9.53
C ASP A 37 -0.27 -10.99 -9.08
N LEU A 38 0.19 -9.74 -9.25
CA LEU A 38 -0.59 -8.55 -8.96
C LEU A 38 -1.93 -8.53 -9.70
N ALA A 39 -1.97 -9.00 -10.96
CA ALA A 39 -3.18 -9.05 -11.77
C ALA A 39 -4.25 -9.99 -11.20
N MET A 40 -3.85 -10.95 -10.35
CA MET A 40 -4.77 -11.89 -9.69
C MET A 40 -5.31 -11.37 -8.36
N LEU A 41 -4.90 -10.19 -7.91
CA LEU A 41 -5.43 -9.57 -6.71
C LEU A 41 -6.77 -8.87 -6.99
N THR A 42 -7.67 -8.97 -6.02
CA THR A 42 -8.86 -8.11 -5.97
C THR A 42 -8.48 -6.67 -5.68
N GLU A 43 -9.35 -5.71 -6.02
CA GLU A 43 -9.12 -4.30 -5.73
C GLU A 43 -8.83 -4.05 -4.24
N SER A 44 -9.58 -4.70 -3.34
CA SER A 44 -9.33 -4.58 -1.89
C SER A 44 -7.96 -5.13 -1.46
N GLU A 45 -7.49 -6.22 -2.08
CA GLU A 45 -6.13 -6.72 -1.83
C GLU A 45 -5.07 -5.74 -2.35
N LYS A 46 -5.29 -5.13 -3.52
CA LYS A 46 -4.38 -4.10 -4.07
C LYS A 46 -4.32 -2.86 -3.17
N GLU A 47 -5.45 -2.38 -2.66
CA GLU A 47 -5.47 -1.26 -1.71
C GLU A 47 -4.65 -1.56 -0.45
N LYS A 48 -4.82 -2.76 0.12
CA LYS A 48 -4.05 -3.22 1.29
C LYS A 48 -2.55 -3.37 0.96
N LEU A 49 -2.23 -3.89 -0.23
CA LEU A 49 -0.85 -4.02 -0.69
C LEU A 49 -0.20 -2.66 -0.91
N ALA A 50 -0.90 -1.71 -1.55
CA ALA A 50 -0.44 -0.34 -1.73
C ALA A 50 -0.22 0.37 -0.38
N HIS A 51 -1.10 0.13 0.59
CA HIS A 51 -0.88 0.59 1.96
C HIS A 51 0.41 0.02 2.55
N LEU A 52 0.66 -1.29 2.41
CA LEU A 52 1.91 -1.92 2.89
C LEU A 52 3.16 -1.45 2.14
N ILE A 53 3.10 -1.15 0.84
CA ILE A 53 4.23 -0.57 0.13
C ILE A 53 4.60 0.80 0.74
N ARG A 54 3.59 1.60 1.12
CA ARG A 54 3.79 2.93 1.74
C ARG A 54 4.26 2.84 3.19
N THR A 55 3.67 1.95 3.99
CA THR A 55 3.80 1.98 5.46
C THR A 55 4.45 0.73 6.05
N GLY A 56 4.75 -0.29 5.25
CA GLY A 56 5.20 -1.61 5.68
C GLY A 56 6.39 -1.60 6.61
N ARG A 57 7.32 -0.65 6.44
CA ARG A 57 8.48 -0.49 7.33
C ARG A 57 8.09 -0.29 8.78
N LYS A 58 6.97 0.39 9.06
CA LYS A 58 6.42 0.57 10.42
C LYS A 58 5.99 -0.76 11.05
N TYR A 59 5.73 -1.76 10.23
CA TYR A 59 5.34 -3.10 10.65
C TYR A 59 6.48 -4.13 10.48
N GLY A 60 7.72 -3.69 10.23
CA GLY A 60 8.87 -4.56 10.02
C GLY A 60 8.84 -5.37 8.72
N VAL A 61 8.14 -4.87 7.69
CA VAL A 61 7.98 -5.56 6.40
C VAL A 61 8.28 -4.62 5.23
N SER A 62 8.99 -5.11 4.22
CA SER A 62 9.12 -4.46 2.92
C SER A 62 8.45 -5.30 1.85
N VAL A 63 7.81 -4.64 0.88
CA VAL A 63 7.10 -5.26 -0.24
C VAL A 63 7.83 -4.92 -1.53
N ALA A 64 8.00 -5.92 -2.39
CA ALA A 64 8.47 -5.76 -3.77
C ALA A 64 7.50 -6.44 -4.73
N ILE A 65 7.27 -5.81 -5.88
CA ILE A 65 6.57 -6.42 -7.02
C ILE A 65 7.66 -6.70 -8.06
N VAL A 66 7.91 -7.98 -8.29
CA VAL A 66 8.98 -8.44 -9.18
C VAL A 66 8.36 -8.82 -10.51
N PRO A 67 8.68 -8.12 -11.61
CA PRO A 67 8.23 -8.53 -12.94
C PRO A 67 9.00 -9.77 -13.40
N ASP A 68 8.34 -10.68 -14.12
CA ASP A 68 8.99 -11.85 -14.74
C ASP A 68 9.87 -11.47 -15.94
N THR A 69 9.67 -10.26 -16.47
CA THR A 69 10.46 -9.69 -17.56
C THR A 69 11.28 -8.51 -17.05
N ASP A 70 12.58 -8.53 -17.33
CA ASP A 70 13.47 -7.39 -17.09
C ASP A 70 13.79 -6.72 -18.44
N SER A 71 13.15 -5.57 -18.71
CA SER A 71 13.36 -4.83 -19.97
C SER A 71 13.54 -3.34 -19.72
N ALA A 72 14.36 -2.69 -20.56
CA ALA A 72 14.60 -1.25 -20.48
C ALA A 72 13.31 -0.41 -20.63
N GLU A 73 12.39 -0.86 -21.48
CA GLU A 73 11.08 -0.23 -21.66
C GLU A 73 10.25 -0.28 -20.36
N LEU A 74 10.24 -1.42 -19.67
CA LEU A 74 9.53 -1.54 -18.40
C LEU A 74 10.14 -0.61 -17.33
N HIS A 75 11.47 -0.54 -17.25
CA HIS A 75 12.16 0.38 -16.34
C HIS A 75 11.83 1.85 -16.65
N GLU A 76 11.78 2.22 -17.93
CA GLU A 76 11.38 3.57 -18.34
C GLU A 76 9.93 3.87 -17.92
N LEU A 77 8.99 2.96 -18.18
CA LEU A 77 7.59 3.10 -17.79
C LEU A 77 7.42 3.26 -16.26
N LEU A 78 8.14 2.45 -15.48
CA LEU A 78 8.10 2.50 -14.01
C LEU A 78 8.78 3.75 -13.45
N SER A 79 9.88 4.20 -14.06
CA SER A 79 10.57 5.44 -13.66
C SER A 79 9.70 6.69 -13.83
N ASN A 80 8.80 6.65 -14.82
CA ASN A 80 7.81 7.69 -15.09
C ASN A 80 6.50 7.50 -14.32
N ALA A 81 6.39 6.49 -13.44
CA ALA A 81 5.17 6.20 -12.68
C ALA A 81 5.22 6.87 -11.30
N ASP A 82 4.67 8.09 -11.21
CA ASP A 82 4.70 8.94 -10.02
C ASP A 82 3.83 8.45 -8.84
N SER A 83 3.04 7.38 -9.04
CA SER A 83 2.15 6.83 -8.03
C SER A 83 2.14 5.30 -8.06
N ILE A 84 1.78 4.71 -6.91
CA ILE A 84 1.64 3.25 -6.78
C ILE A 84 0.53 2.73 -7.67
N GLU A 85 -0.57 3.48 -7.79
CA GLU A 85 -1.69 3.15 -8.66
C GLU A 85 -1.24 3.05 -10.13
N ARG A 86 -0.40 3.99 -10.57
CA ARG A 86 0.17 3.97 -11.93
C ARG A 86 1.15 2.83 -12.13
N GLN A 87 1.98 2.53 -11.11
CA GLN A 87 2.85 1.35 -11.13
C GLN A 87 2.03 0.06 -11.22
N PHE A 88 0.93 -0.05 -10.49
CA PHE A 88 0.04 -1.21 -10.53
C PHE A 88 -0.56 -1.39 -11.93
N SER A 89 -1.07 -0.33 -12.55
CA SER A 89 -1.60 -0.40 -13.91
C SER A 89 -0.56 -0.83 -14.96
N ILE A 90 0.73 -0.59 -14.72
CA ILE A 90 1.82 -1.10 -15.56
C ILE A 90 2.03 -2.59 -15.28
N TYR A 91 2.18 -2.95 -14.01
CA TYR A 91 2.41 -4.33 -13.57
C TYR A 91 1.27 -5.28 -13.92
N GLU A 92 0.01 -4.83 -13.93
CA GLU A 92 -1.14 -5.66 -14.32
C GLU A 92 -1.11 -6.12 -15.79
N ARG A 93 -0.30 -5.49 -16.64
CA ARG A 93 -0.16 -5.83 -18.06
C ARG A 93 0.90 -6.89 -18.31
N ILE A 94 1.65 -7.28 -17.28
CA ILE A 94 2.76 -8.23 -17.37
C ILE A 94 2.65 -9.25 -16.25
N GLN A 95 3.38 -10.35 -16.39
CA GLN A 95 3.46 -11.32 -15.32
C GLN A 95 4.34 -10.79 -14.19
N THR A 96 3.87 -10.93 -12.95
CA THR A 96 4.57 -10.44 -11.76
C THR A 96 4.53 -11.44 -10.60
N LYS A 97 5.38 -11.20 -9.62
CA LYS A 97 5.40 -11.92 -8.35
C LYS A 97 5.57 -10.96 -7.18
N ILE A 98 4.66 -11.02 -6.22
CA ILE A 98 4.74 -10.21 -5.01
C ILE A 98 5.67 -10.88 -4.00
N ALA A 99 6.65 -10.15 -3.50
CA ALA A 99 7.61 -10.62 -2.50
C ALA A 99 7.54 -9.75 -1.25
N PHE A 100 7.60 -10.39 -0.08
CA PHE A 100 7.67 -9.74 1.22
C PHE A 100 9.01 -10.08 1.89
N THR A 101 9.69 -9.07 2.41
CA THR A 101 10.91 -9.22 3.20
C THR A 101 10.62 -8.73 4.61
N ARG A 102 10.89 -9.56 5.63
CA ARG A 102 10.91 -9.06 7.01
C ARG A 102 12.17 -8.25 7.21
N CYS A 103 12.02 -7.00 7.62
CA CYS A 103 13.12 -6.16 8.04
C CYS A 103 13.53 -6.66 9.43
N GLN A 104 14.43 -7.64 9.52
CA GLN A 104 15.19 -7.82 10.75
C GLN A 104 16.04 -6.56 10.94
N GLU A 105 15.95 -5.93 12.10
CA GLU A 105 16.95 -4.95 12.52
C GLU A 105 18.31 -5.65 12.41
N ALA A 106 19.20 -5.08 11.59
CA ALA A 106 20.57 -5.54 11.44
C ALA A 106 21.38 -5.21 12.69
#